data_AF-A0A1V2ZA59-F1
#
_entry.id   AF-A0A1V2ZA59-F1
#
_cell.length_a   1.000
_cell.length_b   1.000
_cell.length_c   1.000
_cell.angle_alpha   90.00
_cell.angle_beta   90.00
_cell.angle_gamma   90.00
#
_symmetry.space_group_name_H-M   'P 1'
#
loop_
_entity.id
_entity.type
_entity.pdbx_description
1 polymer ?
#
loop_
_entity_poly.entity_id
_entity_poly.type
_entity_poly.pdbx_seq_one_letter_code
_entity_poly.pdbx_strand_id
1 'polypeptide(L)'
;MVNERNPKNARSLGELVGDLPGLVVELVKAELASLKNELSGKAKNAGLAVALFAVAAFLLLTAWATLVTFAIIGISSWLPAWLSALIVTVFFLIVAVVLALVGVKSIKKAVPPVPQDSIESIKKDVQAFKGVGTYDH
;
A
#
# COMPACT_ATOMS: atom_id res chain seq x y z
N MET A 1 55.78 29.69 -39.26
CA MET A 1 54.39 29.85 -39.70
C MET A 1 53.50 29.75 -38.47
N VAL A 2 53.05 30.89 -37.94
CA VAL A 2 52.25 30.98 -36.70
C VAL A 2 50.79 30.99 -37.10
N ASN A 3 50.02 29.99 -36.64
CA ASN A 3 48.60 29.87 -36.94
C ASN A 3 47.80 30.92 -36.16
N GLU A 4 47.19 31.86 -36.87
CA GLU A 4 46.41 32.97 -36.35
C GLU A 4 45.13 32.44 -35.68
N ARG A 5 45.07 32.51 -34.35
CA ARG A 5 43.84 32.26 -33.59
C ARG A 5 42.90 33.45 -33.79
N ASN A 6 41.99 33.32 -34.76
CA ASN A 6 40.83 34.19 -34.96
C ASN A 6 40.05 34.37 -33.64
N PRO A 7 39.98 35.57 -33.05
CA PRO A 7 39.39 35.79 -31.72
C PRO A 7 37.86 35.98 -31.71
N LYS A 8 37.13 35.57 -32.75
CA LYS A 8 35.66 35.76 -32.84
C LYS A 8 34.79 34.66 -32.21
N ASN A 9 35.27 33.92 -31.20
CA ASN A 9 34.45 32.88 -30.56
C ASN A 9 34.48 32.90 -29.02
N ALA A 10 34.72 34.08 -28.44
CA ALA A 10 34.31 34.30 -27.05
C ALA A 10 32.78 34.34 -27.04
N ARG A 11 32.16 33.18 -26.72
CA ARG A 11 30.70 33.06 -26.66
C ARG A 11 30.12 34.22 -25.87
N SER A 12 29.14 34.89 -26.45
CA SER A 12 28.47 36.02 -25.82
C SER A 12 27.72 35.54 -24.57
N LEU A 13 27.63 36.39 -23.53
CA LEU A 13 26.79 36.09 -22.35
C LEU A 13 25.33 35.81 -22.73
N GLY A 14 24.83 36.40 -23.83
CA GLY A 14 23.51 36.10 -24.37
C GLY A 14 23.41 34.70 -25.00
N GLU A 15 24.52 34.14 -25.48
CA GLU A 15 24.61 32.79 -26.04
C GLU A 15 24.62 31.73 -24.93
N LEU A 16 25.31 32.01 -23.82
CA LEU A 16 25.28 31.18 -22.60
C LEU A 16 23.88 31.14 -21.95
N VAL A 17 23.17 32.26 -21.93
CA VAL A 17 21.78 32.31 -21.44
C VAL A 17 20.82 31.59 -22.41
N GLY A 18 21.11 31.60 -23.71
CA GLY A 18 20.38 30.84 -24.73
C GLY A 18 20.52 29.32 -24.60
N ASP A 19 21.63 28.82 -24.06
CA ASP A 19 21.93 27.39 -23.89
C ASP A 19 21.38 26.78 -22.59
N LEU A 20 21.08 27.60 -21.56
CA LEU A 20 20.54 27.15 -20.26
C LEU A 20 19.28 26.27 -20.35
N PRO A 21 18.26 26.58 -21.19
CA PRO A 21 17.09 25.73 -21.34
C PRO A 21 17.45 24.32 -21.86
N GLY A 22 18.45 24.22 -22.74
CA GLY A 22 18.94 22.94 -23.27
C GLY A 22 19.58 22.08 -22.18
N LEU A 23 20.42 22.68 -21.34
CA LEU A 23 21.08 22.02 -20.21
C LEU A 23 20.07 21.52 -19.17
N VAL A 24 19.03 22.31 -18.88
CA VAL A 24 17.95 21.90 -17.97
C VAL A 24 17.18 20.70 -18.54
N VAL A 25 16.87 20.72 -19.84
CA VAL A 25 16.21 19.59 -20.52
C VAL A 25 17.09 18.33 -20.50
N GLU A 26 18.39 18.47 -20.70
CA GLU A 26 19.34 17.35 -20.68
C GLU A 26 19.49 16.75 -19.29
N LEU A 27 19.57 17.59 -18.25
CA LEU A 27 19.60 17.15 -16.85
C LEU A 27 18.33 16.37 -16.48
N VAL A 28 17.15 16.90 -16.85
CA VAL A 28 15.87 16.22 -16.61
C VAL A 28 15.83 14.87 -17.32
N LYS A 29 16.32 14.78 -18.57
CA LYS A 29 16.39 13.50 -19.29
C LYS A 29 17.34 12.51 -18.61
N ALA A 30 18.48 12.97 -18.10
CA ALA A 30 19.43 12.13 -17.38
C ALA A 30 18.84 11.60 -16.06
N GLU A 31 18.15 12.45 -15.30
CA GLU A 31 17.49 12.07 -14.05
C GLU A 31 16.37 11.05 -14.29
N LEU A 32 15.56 11.26 -15.34
CA LEU A 32 14.53 10.30 -15.76
C LEU A 32 15.14 8.96 -16.19
N ALA A 33 16.27 8.96 -16.89
CA ALA A 33 16.96 7.73 -17.29
C ALA A 33 17.52 6.98 -16.08
N SER A 34 18.08 7.70 -15.10
CA SER A 34 18.57 7.15 -13.83
C SER A 34 17.42 6.53 -13.02
N LEU A 35 16.33 7.28 -12.83
CA LEU A 35 15.11 6.81 -12.16
C LEU A 35 14.53 5.58 -12.85
N LYS A 36 14.46 5.56 -14.19
CA LYS A 36 13.96 4.41 -14.94
C LYS A 36 14.81 3.17 -14.69
N ASN A 37 16.13 3.31 -14.59
CA ASN A 37 17.03 2.19 -14.34
C ASN A 37 16.86 1.64 -12.92
N GLU A 38 16.80 2.52 -11.92
CA GLU A 38 16.55 2.14 -10.53
C GLU A 38 15.17 1.50 -10.34
N LEU A 39 14.14 2.10 -10.93
CA LEU A 39 12.78 1.58 -10.90
C LEU A 39 12.66 0.24 -11.62
N SER A 40 13.34 0.04 -12.75
CA SER A 40 13.31 -1.24 -13.48
C SER A 40 13.87 -2.39 -12.63
N GLY A 41 14.98 -2.18 -11.93
CA GLY A 41 15.55 -3.17 -11.01
C GLY A 41 14.62 -3.46 -9.83
N LYS A 42 14.12 -2.41 -9.16
CA LYS A 42 13.18 -2.56 -8.03
C LYS A 42 11.86 -3.20 -8.46
N ALA A 43 11.33 -2.84 -9.62
CA ALA A 43 10.07 -3.36 -10.14
C ALA A 43 10.15 -4.85 -10.49
N LYS A 44 11.26 -5.33 -11.05
CA LYS A 44 11.47 -6.76 -11.32
C LYS A 44 11.48 -7.58 -10.02
N ASN A 45 12.24 -7.13 -9.03
CA ASN A 45 12.33 -7.82 -7.75
C ASN A 45 11.01 -7.77 -6.96
N ALA A 46 10.35 -6.61 -6.94
CA ALA A 46 9.02 -6.47 -6.35
C ALA A 46 7.97 -7.32 -7.09
N GLY A 47 8.01 -7.37 -8.42
CA GLY A 47 7.12 -8.19 -9.23
C GLY A 47 7.29 -9.68 -8.97
N LEU A 48 8.55 -10.16 -8.87
CA LEU A 48 8.83 -11.54 -8.48
C LEU A 48 8.34 -11.84 -7.07
N ALA A 49 8.57 -10.95 -6.11
CA ALA A 49 8.09 -11.12 -4.73
C ALA A 49 6.56 -11.23 -4.68
N VAL A 50 5.84 -10.33 -5.36
CA VAL A 50 4.37 -10.37 -5.46
C VAL A 50 3.90 -11.68 -6.10
N ALA A 51 4.55 -12.14 -7.17
CA ALA A 51 4.21 -13.41 -7.81
C ALA A 51 4.44 -14.60 -6.87
N LEU A 52 5.57 -14.65 -6.16
CA LEU A 52 5.87 -15.70 -5.19
C LEU A 52 4.87 -15.70 -4.04
N PHE A 53 4.51 -14.54 -3.49
CA PHE A 53 3.48 -14.43 -2.45
C PHE A 53 2.10 -14.85 -2.96
N ALA A 54 1.74 -14.55 -4.21
CA ALA A 54 0.49 -15.00 -4.80
C ALA A 54 0.43 -16.53 -4.89
N VAL A 55 1.51 -17.17 -5.36
CA VAL A 55 1.61 -18.64 -5.41
C VAL A 55 1.58 -19.23 -4.00
N ALA A 56 2.32 -18.66 -3.05
CA ALA A 56 2.32 -19.12 -1.66
C ALA A 56 0.92 -19.01 -1.03
N ALA A 57 0.23 -17.88 -1.22
CA ALA A 57 -1.14 -17.69 -0.74
C ALA A 57 -2.11 -18.72 -1.34
N PHE A 58 -2.00 -18.98 -2.64
CA PHE A 58 -2.80 -20.01 -3.32
C PHE A 58 -2.53 -21.41 -2.77
N LEU A 59 -1.27 -21.77 -2.57
CA LEU A 59 -0.87 -23.06 -2.00
C LEU A 59 -1.35 -23.21 -0.55
N LEU A 60 -1.23 -22.16 0.28
CA LEU A 60 -1.72 -22.18 1.65
C LEU A 60 -3.25 -22.33 1.71
N LEU A 61 -3.98 -21.64 0.83
CA LEU A 61 -5.44 -21.78 0.72
C LEU A 61 -5.83 -23.19 0.27
N THR A 62 -5.10 -23.76 -0.68
CA THR A 62 -5.33 -25.13 -1.16
C THR A 62 -5.01 -26.16 -0.08
N ALA A 63 -3.88 -26.00 0.63
CA ALA A 63 -3.50 -26.86 1.74
C ALA A 63 -4.54 -26.81 2.87
N TRP A 64 -5.07 -25.61 3.15
CA TRP A 64 -6.16 -25.44 4.11
C TRP A 64 -7.42 -26.23 3.70
N ALA A 65 -7.87 -26.11 2.44
CA ALA A 65 -9.02 -26.87 1.95
C ALA A 65 -8.79 -28.39 2.01
N THR A 66 -7.57 -28.85 1.71
CA THR A 66 -7.18 -30.26 1.85
C THR A 66 -7.21 -30.72 3.30
N LEU A 67 -6.77 -29.90 4.27
CA LEU A 67 -6.87 -30.22 5.70
C LEU A 67 -8.31 -30.33 6.18
N VAL A 68 -9.19 -29.44 5.73
CA VAL A 68 -10.64 -29.52 6.02
C VAL A 68 -11.20 -30.84 5.48
N THR A 69 -10.86 -31.19 4.24
CA THR A 69 -11.31 -32.43 3.59
C THR A 69 -10.77 -33.66 4.33
N PHE A 70 -9.49 -33.65 4.71
CA PHE A 70 -8.87 -34.70 5.51
C PHE A 70 -9.59 -34.90 6.86
N ALA A 71 -9.95 -33.82 7.56
CA ALA A 71 -10.70 -33.90 8.80
C ALA A 71 -12.08 -34.54 8.59
N ILE A 72 -12.81 -34.14 7.54
CA ILE A 72 -14.11 -34.72 7.19
C ILE A 72 -13.98 -36.21 6.92
N ILE A 73 -13.02 -36.61 6.09
CA ILE A 73 -12.78 -38.03 5.75
C ILE A 73 -12.39 -38.82 7.00
N GLY A 74 -11.48 -38.29 7.82
CA GLY A 74 -11.05 -38.93 9.06
C GLY A 74 -12.23 -39.22 9.99
N ILE A 75 -13.08 -38.21 10.26
CA ILE A 75 -14.28 -38.35 11.07
C ILE A 75 -15.29 -39.31 10.42
N SER A 76 -15.37 -39.31 9.08
CA SER A 76 -16.31 -40.17 8.34
C SER A 76 -16.04 -41.67 8.48
N SER A 77 -14.88 -42.04 9.05
CA SER A 77 -14.57 -43.43 9.40
C SER A 77 -15.52 -43.99 10.46
N TRP A 78 -16.14 -43.13 11.29
CA TRP A 78 -17.04 -43.52 12.37
C TRP A 78 -18.50 -43.12 12.15
N LEU A 79 -18.80 -42.21 11.21
CA LEU A 79 -20.13 -41.67 10.95
C LEU A 79 -20.32 -41.23 9.49
N PRO A 80 -21.54 -41.04 8.99
CA PRO A 80 -21.77 -40.66 7.59
C PRO A 80 -21.05 -39.35 7.20
N ALA A 81 -20.61 -39.27 5.94
CA ALA A 81 -19.85 -38.13 5.43
C ALA A 81 -20.59 -36.79 5.60
N TRP A 82 -21.92 -36.78 5.44
CA TRP A 82 -22.74 -35.56 5.60
C TRP A 82 -22.70 -35.03 7.05
N LEU A 83 -22.72 -35.91 8.05
CA LEU A 83 -22.67 -35.53 9.45
C LEU A 83 -21.25 -35.10 9.84
N SER A 84 -20.23 -35.73 9.27
CA SER A 84 -18.82 -35.35 9.44
C SER A 84 -18.57 -33.93 8.93
N ALA A 85 -19.07 -33.61 7.74
CA ALA A 85 -19.01 -32.28 7.16
C ALA A 85 -19.70 -31.24 8.06
N LEU A 86 -20.90 -31.53 8.57
CA LEU A 86 -21.60 -30.63 9.49
C LEU A 86 -20.82 -30.37 10.78
N ILE A 87 -20.22 -31.40 11.39
CA ILE A 87 -19.42 -31.24 12.61
C ILE A 87 -18.22 -30.31 12.35
N VAL A 88 -17.49 -30.54 11.26
CA VAL A 88 -16.34 -29.71 10.89
C VAL A 88 -16.77 -28.27 10.58
N THR A 89 -17.91 -28.07 9.91
CA THR A 89 -18.48 -26.73 9.66
C THR A 89 -18.82 -26.02 10.96
N VAL A 90 -19.52 -26.67 11.89
CA VAL A 90 -19.87 -26.09 13.19
C VAL A 90 -18.62 -25.71 13.98
N PHE A 91 -17.60 -26.56 13.98
CA PHE A 91 -16.31 -26.24 14.59
C PHE A 91 -15.71 -24.95 14.02
N PHE A 92 -15.68 -24.79 12.68
CA PHE A 92 -15.17 -23.56 12.07
C PHE A 92 -16.02 -22.33 12.38
N LEU A 93 -17.35 -22.46 12.46
CA LEU A 93 -18.22 -21.36 12.84
C LEU A 93 -17.94 -20.89 14.27
N ILE A 94 -17.72 -21.82 15.21
CA ILE A 94 -17.35 -21.49 16.59
C ILE A 94 -16.03 -20.73 16.61
N VAL A 95 -15.00 -21.23 15.93
CA VAL A 95 -13.69 -20.55 15.84
C VAL A 95 -13.84 -19.16 15.20
N ALA A 96 -14.61 -19.03 14.12
CA ALA A 96 -14.86 -17.76 13.46
C ALA A 96 -15.55 -16.74 14.37
N VAL A 97 -16.57 -17.16 15.13
CA VAL A 97 -17.24 -16.30 16.12
C VAL A 97 -16.26 -15.86 17.20
N VAL A 98 -15.44 -16.77 17.75
CA VAL A 98 -14.43 -16.43 18.76
C VAL A 98 -13.42 -15.41 18.20
N LEU A 99 -12.88 -15.66 17.01
CA LEU A 99 -11.94 -14.73 16.36
C LEU A 99 -12.56 -13.37 16.06
N ALA A 100 -13.82 -13.33 15.60
CA ALA A 100 -14.54 -12.09 15.36
C ALA A 100 -14.74 -11.29 16.67
N LEU A 101 -15.13 -11.96 17.76
CA LEU A 101 -15.28 -11.33 19.07
C LEU A 101 -13.95 -10.81 19.60
N VAL A 102 -12.86 -11.58 19.46
CA VAL A 102 -11.50 -11.14 19.84
C VAL A 102 -11.07 -9.95 18.99
N GLY A 103 -11.26 -10.00 17.67
CA GLY A 103 -10.94 -8.91 16.75
C GLY A 103 -11.68 -7.62 17.11
N VAL A 104 -12.99 -7.69 17.34
CA VAL A 104 -13.81 -6.54 17.78
C VAL A 104 -13.31 -5.99 19.11
N LYS A 105 -12.97 -6.85 20.09
CA LYS A 105 -12.41 -6.41 21.37
C LYS A 105 -11.05 -5.73 21.19
N SER A 106 -10.19 -6.26 20.32
CA SER A 106 -8.86 -5.69 20.04
C SER A 106 -8.97 -4.32 19.37
N ILE A 107 -9.86 -4.16 18.38
CA ILE A 107 -10.12 -2.87 17.73
C ILE A 107 -10.66 -1.86 18.74
N LYS A 108 -11.63 -2.23 19.57
CA LYS A 108 -12.19 -1.35 20.62
C LYS A 108 -11.17 -0.92 21.68
N LYS A 109 -10.11 -1.72 21.91
CA LYS A 109 -9.00 -1.34 22.80
C LYS A 109 -7.99 -0.43 22.11
N ALA A 110 -7.74 -0.67 20.81
CA ALA A 110 -6.74 0.07 20.04
C ALA A 110 -7.24 1.44 19.56
N VAL A 111 -8.56 1.59 19.36
CA VAL A 111 -9.18 2.87 19.01
C VAL A 111 -9.71 3.50 20.30
N PRO A 112 -9.10 4.58 20.84
CA PRO A 112 -9.65 5.28 21.99
C PRO A 112 -11.08 5.75 21.66
N PRO A 113 -12.00 5.77 22.65
CA PRO A 113 -13.30 6.38 22.44
C PRO A 113 -13.05 7.79 21.91
N VAL A 114 -13.68 8.11 20.77
CA VAL A 114 -13.48 9.39 20.06
C VAL A 114 -13.53 10.50 21.10
N PRO A 115 -12.45 11.30 21.30
CA PRO A 115 -12.43 12.30 22.34
C PRO A 115 -13.60 13.25 22.10
N GLN A 116 -14.50 13.42 23.09
CA GLN A 116 -15.66 14.29 22.90
C GLN A 116 -15.23 15.71 22.56
N ASP A 117 -14.10 16.15 23.13
CA ASP A 117 -13.44 17.43 22.82
C ASP A 117 -13.05 17.56 21.35
N SER A 118 -12.63 16.47 20.69
CA SER A 118 -12.30 16.47 19.26
C SER A 118 -13.54 16.55 18.38
N ILE A 119 -14.67 15.99 18.83
CA ILE A 119 -15.95 16.16 18.11
C ILE A 119 -16.47 17.59 18.29
N GLU A 120 -16.33 18.15 19.49
CA GLU A 120 -16.74 19.52 19.79
C GLU A 120 -15.88 20.55 19.06
N SER A 121 -14.56 20.34 18.98
CA SER A 121 -13.66 21.21 18.20
C SER A 121 -13.99 21.16 16.71
N ILE A 122 -14.21 19.98 16.12
CA ILE A 122 -14.64 19.85 14.72
C ILE A 122 -16.00 20.51 14.50
N LYS A 123 -16.94 20.38 15.45
CA LYS A 123 -18.26 21.01 15.37
C LYS A 123 -18.14 22.54 15.45
N LYS A 124 -17.20 23.07 16.25
CA LYS A 124 -16.89 24.49 16.35
C LYS A 124 -16.22 25.00 15.07
N ASP A 125 -15.29 24.25 14.50
CA ASP A 125 -14.61 24.57 13.24
C ASP A 125 -15.59 24.58 12.06
N VAL A 126 -16.52 23.63 11.99
CA VAL A 126 -17.58 23.61 10.97
C VAL A 126 -18.57 24.76 11.17
N GLN A 127 -18.89 25.15 12.40
CA GLN A 127 -19.74 26.31 12.68
C GLN A 127 -19.05 27.63 12.34
N ALA A 128 -17.73 27.73 12.58
CA ALA A 128 -16.92 28.87 12.18
C ALA A 128 -16.85 29.00 10.65
N PHE A 129 -16.64 27.89 9.93
CA PHE A 129 -16.67 27.88 8.46
C PHE A 129 -18.05 28.24 7.87
N LYS A 130 -19.13 27.88 8.59
CA LYS A 130 -20.51 28.25 8.23
C LYS A 130 -20.91 29.67 8.67
N GLY A 131 -20.01 30.42 9.30
CA GLY A 131 -20.25 31.82 9.70
C GLY A 131 -21.26 32.00 10.84
N VAL A 132 -21.55 30.95 11.61
CA VAL A 132 -22.53 30.95 12.72
C VAL A 132 -21.87 30.81 14.10
N GLY A 133 -20.55 31.00 14.20
CA GLY A 133 -19.82 30.90 15.46
C GLY A 133 -19.98 32.15 16.33
N THR A 134 -20.44 31.99 17.58
CA THR A 134 -20.36 33.02 18.62
C THR A 134 -18.91 33.13 19.13
N TYR A 135 -18.36 34.33 19.04
CA TYR A 135 -17.09 34.70 19.64
C TYR A 135 -17.40 35.32 21.01
N ASP A 136 -17.09 34.61 22.09
CA ASP A 136 -16.99 35.24 23.41
C ASP A 136 -15.67 36.03 23.44
N HIS A 137 -15.78 37.32 23.77
CA HIS A 137 -14.66 38.24 24.02
C HIS A 137 -14.18 38.13 25.46
#